data_AF-W9GT62-F1
#
_entry.id   AF-W9GT62-F1
#
_cell.length_a   1.000
_cell.length_b   1.000
_cell.length_c   1.000
_cell.angle_alpha   90.00
_cell.angle_beta   90.00
_cell.angle_gamma   90.00
#
_symmetry.space_group_name_H-M   'P 1'
#
loop_
_entity.id
_entity.type
_entity.pdbx_description
1 polymer ?
#
loop_
_entity_poly.entity_id
_entity_poly.type
_entity_poly.pdbx_seq_one_letter_code
_entity_poly.pdbx_strand_id
1 'polypeptide(L)'
;MGDGLIAECLMYAIETAMPSASIDTIDLAGRVGHAAEYGKNRRLYLKVMKSLPKPLRLAAVCGALLPSLALRLGPGWAARLRNADILIIGGGQIFADSDLNFPLKLSTVLRQAHATGTPVAIHSVGVSADWSTIGRHLLRSALTKAELVYASVRDGSSAAHMSRLFLEGSSVQIRQVRDPGLLASRVYPPRPASEPPDAGCREIGINISHPDVLGYHSDRGNKIDPEAMACLYLETAEKIHKLGLKPVLFTNGSPEDHGFMTALADRLIQGSLTAENFRVVPRPTTPSELIETISSFHGVIAHRLHANIAAYSFRIPHVGLPWDRKVDSFFASVGREAFMIPVNGVTSDIVVSTLAAALEAGIDPGTHHAVLNETAESIRGLLQAVQAHRAKDRERTLILKSI
;
A
#
# COMPACT_ATOMS: atom_id res chain seq x y z
N MET A 1 -7.49 8.51 0.57
CA MET A 1 -6.36 7.55 0.67
C MET A 1 -6.84 6.14 0.34
N GLY A 2 -5.93 5.22 -0.02
CA GLY A 2 -6.27 3.86 -0.47
C GLY A 2 -5.99 2.79 0.58
N ASP A 3 -4.76 2.76 1.10
CA ASP A 3 -4.29 1.84 2.15
C ASP A 3 -4.31 2.54 3.51
N GLY A 4 -4.88 1.89 4.54
CA GLY A 4 -5.06 2.47 5.86
C GLY A 4 -3.75 2.67 6.63
N LEU A 5 -2.78 1.76 6.47
CA LEU A 5 -1.47 1.89 7.12
C LEU A 5 -0.72 3.12 6.60
N ILE A 6 -0.68 3.27 5.27
CA ILE A 6 -0.03 4.42 4.63
C ILE A 6 -0.72 5.71 5.05
N ALA A 7 -2.05 5.68 5.14
CA ALA A 7 -2.84 6.83 5.53
C ALA A 7 -2.50 7.31 6.94
N GLU A 8 -2.54 6.42 7.91
CA GLU A 8 -2.21 6.74 9.30
C GLU A 8 -0.77 7.20 9.46
N CYS A 9 0.19 6.57 8.77
CA CYS A 9 1.59 6.99 8.81
C CYS A 9 1.83 8.36 8.18
N LEU A 10 1.16 8.67 7.05
CA LEU A 10 1.27 9.98 6.42
C LEU A 10 0.67 11.08 7.30
N MET A 11 -0.50 10.83 7.92
CA MET A 11 -1.13 11.79 8.82
C MET A 11 -0.26 12.07 10.04
N TYR A 12 0.22 11.01 10.71
CA TYR A 12 1.13 11.14 11.86
C TYR A 12 2.37 11.96 11.51
N ALA A 13 2.97 11.72 10.34
CA ALA A 13 4.15 12.47 9.92
C ALA A 13 3.85 13.94 9.63
N ILE A 14 2.68 14.25 9.06
CA ILE A 14 2.24 15.64 8.83
C ILE A 14 1.99 16.34 10.17
N GLU A 15 1.26 15.72 11.09
CA GLU A 15 0.97 16.27 12.43
C GLU A 15 2.25 16.49 13.24
N THR A 16 3.21 15.56 13.15
CA THR A 16 4.51 15.68 13.82
C THR A 16 5.33 16.83 13.23
N ALA A 17 5.33 17.00 11.90
CA ALA A 17 6.11 18.04 11.22
C ALA A 17 5.44 19.42 11.28
N MET A 18 4.12 19.47 11.39
CA MET A 18 3.32 20.70 11.46
C MET A 18 2.17 20.51 12.45
N PRO A 19 2.41 20.67 13.77
CA PRO A 19 1.40 20.45 14.81
C PRO A 19 0.17 21.37 14.72
N SER A 20 0.29 22.50 14.00
CA SER A 20 -0.81 23.43 13.74
C SER A 20 -1.68 23.02 12.55
N ALA A 21 -1.34 21.94 11.84
CA ALA A 21 -2.11 21.48 10.68
C ALA A 21 -3.41 20.82 11.14
N SER A 22 -4.52 21.17 10.46
CA SER A 22 -5.78 20.43 10.56
C SER A 22 -5.90 19.52 9.35
N ILE A 23 -6.03 18.20 9.57
CA ILE A 23 -6.11 17.21 8.50
C ILE A 23 -7.56 16.73 8.35
N ASP A 24 -8.11 16.83 7.14
CA ASP A 24 -9.37 16.20 6.76
C ASP A 24 -9.12 15.09 5.72
N THR A 25 -9.52 13.86 6.05
CA THR A 25 -9.31 12.70 5.18
C THR A 25 -10.47 12.47 4.22
N ILE A 26 -10.14 12.29 2.94
CA ILE A 26 -11.08 11.90 1.90
C ILE A 26 -10.76 10.48 1.41
N ASP A 27 -11.71 9.55 1.59
CA ASP A 27 -11.69 8.25 0.92
C ASP A 27 -12.29 8.39 -0.49
N LEU A 28 -11.53 7.99 -1.52
CA LEU A 28 -11.96 8.15 -2.93
C LEU A 28 -13.14 7.23 -3.30
N ALA A 29 -13.42 6.19 -2.53
CA ALA A 29 -14.61 5.36 -2.66
C ALA A 29 -15.79 5.87 -1.81
N GLY A 30 -15.60 6.95 -1.04
CA GLY A 30 -16.64 7.55 -0.20
C GLY A 30 -17.04 6.70 1.00
N ARG A 31 -16.12 5.85 1.47
CA ARG A 31 -16.30 5.05 2.68
C ARG A 31 -16.10 5.91 3.92
N VAL A 32 -16.88 5.63 4.96
CA VAL A 32 -16.73 6.22 6.30
C VAL A 32 -16.31 5.08 7.21
N GLY A 33 -15.09 5.14 7.78
CA GLY A 33 -14.51 4.05 8.57
C GLY A 33 -13.72 3.00 7.76
N HIS A 34 -13.25 1.96 8.45
CA HIS A 34 -12.37 0.92 7.90
C HIS A 34 -13.14 -0.18 7.13
N ALA A 35 -12.45 -0.87 6.21
CA ALA A 35 -13.03 -1.67 5.12
C ALA A 35 -13.93 -2.87 5.51
N ALA A 36 -14.03 -3.21 6.80
CA ALA A 36 -14.75 -4.38 7.30
C ALA A 36 -16.25 -4.38 6.99
N GLU A 37 -16.89 -3.21 6.85
CA GLU A 37 -18.34 -3.12 6.63
C GLU A 37 -18.76 -3.33 5.16
N TYR A 38 -17.86 -3.14 4.20
CA TYR A 38 -18.21 -3.03 2.77
C TYR A 38 -18.02 -4.33 1.97
N GLY A 39 -17.72 -5.46 2.64
CA GLY A 39 -17.23 -6.69 2.00
C GLY A 39 -18.25 -7.81 1.75
N LYS A 40 -19.46 -7.76 2.34
CA LYS A 40 -20.36 -8.94 2.39
C LYS A 40 -20.72 -9.54 1.02
N ASN A 41 -20.80 -8.72 -0.04
CA ASN A 41 -21.12 -9.17 -1.40
C ASN A 41 -19.97 -8.98 -2.42
N ARG A 42 -18.77 -8.61 -1.96
CA ARG A 42 -17.65 -8.26 -2.85
C ARG A 42 -17.20 -9.44 -3.70
N ARG A 43 -17.20 -10.66 -3.14
CA ARG A 43 -16.82 -11.88 -3.86
C ARG A 43 -17.78 -12.21 -5.00
N LEU A 44 -19.08 -12.07 -4.78
CA LEU A 44 -20.11 -12.26 -5.81
C LEU A 44 -19.98 -11.18 -6.90
N TYR A 45 -19.81 -9.93 -6.50
CA TYR A 45 -19.54 -8.81 -7.42
C TYR A 45 -18.30 -9.06 -8.28
N LEU A 46 -17.16 -9.44 -7.67
CA LEU A 46 -15.93 -9.75 -8.40
C LEU A 46 -16.11 -10.93 -9.36
N LYS A 47 -16.86 -11.97 -8.96
CA LYS A 47 -17.16 -13.12 -9.83
C LYS A 47 -18.00 -12.70 -11.05
N VAL A 48 -19.05 -11.92 -10.84
CA VAL A 48 -19.91 -11.39 -11.92
C VAL A 48 -19.11 -10.47 -12.85
N MET A 49 -18.33 -9.54 -12.27
CA MET A 49 -17.51 -8.62 -13.06
C MET A 49 -16.40 -9.32 -13.84
N LYS A 50 -15.84 -10.42 -13.32
CA LYS A 50 -14.87 -11.27 -14.04
C LYS A 50 -15.50 -11.99 -15.25
N SER A 51 -16.78 -12.37 -15.16
CA SER A 51 -17.48 -13.03 -16.27
C SER A 51 -18.00 -12.08 -17.36
N LEU A 52 -18.01 -10.77 -17.10
CA LEU A 52 -18.49 -9.78 -18.06
C LEU A 52 -17.40 -9.40 -19.07
N PRO A 53 -17.72 -9.33 -20.37
CA PRO A 53 -16.88 -8.68 -21.36
C PRO A 53 -16.48 -7.26 -20.95
N LYS A 54 -15.25 -6.86 -21.27
CA LYS A 54 -14.68 -5.53 -20.95
C LYS A 54 -15.63 -4.34 -21.21
N PRO A 55 -16.35 -4.22 -22.35
CA PRO A 55 -17.24 -3.08 -22.57
C PRO A 55 -18.43 -3.04 -21.60
N LEU A 56 -19.00 -4.20 -21.26
CA LEU A 56 -20.10 -4.28 -20.28
C LEU A 56 -19.62 -3.97 -18.88
N ARG A 57 -18.43 -4.46 -18.52
CA ARG A 57 -17.78 -4.16 -17.24
C ARG A 57 -17.53 -2.65 -17.09
N LEU A 58 -17.02 -2.02 -18.15
CA LEU A 58 -16.79 -0.57 -18.19
C LEU A 58 -18.11 0.21 -18.04
N ALA A 59 -19.16 -0.17 -18.79
CA ALA A 59 -20.47 0.45 -18.70
C ALA A 59 -21.06 0.34 -17.29
N ALA A 60 -20.93 -0.82 -16.63
CA ALA A 60 -21.37 -1.02 -15.26
C ALA A 60 -20.60 -0.13 -14.25
N VAL A 61 -19.27 -0.07 -14.36
CA VAL A 61 -18.45 0.78 -13.48
C VAL A 61 -18.79 2.26 -13.68
N CYS A 62 -18.87 2.73 -14.93
CA CYS A 62 -19.24 4.10 -15.25
C CYS A 62 -20.66 4.44 -14.77
N GLY A 63 -21.63 3.56 -15.04
CA GLY A 63 -23.03 3.75 -14.64
C GLY A 63 -23.22 3.85 -13.13
N ALA A 64 -22.41 3.13 -12.35
CA ALA A 64 -22.43 3.24 -10.88
C ALA A 64 -21.64 4.45 -10.36
N LEU A 65 -20.44 4.71 -10.89
CA LEU A 65 -19.54 5.74 -10.35
C LEU A 65 -19.90 7.15 -10.78
N LEU A 66 -20.26 7.38 -12.05
CA LEU A 66 -20.50 8.74 -12.56
C LEU A 66 -21.62 9.47 -11.80
N PRO A 67 -22.80 8.87 -11.55
CA PRO A 67 -23.84 9.53 -10.75
C PRO A 67 -23.39 9.79 -9.32
N SER A 68 -22.68 8.83 -8.70
CA SER A 68 -22.15 9.00 -7.34
C SER A 68 -21.15 10.16 -7.26
N LEU A 69 -20.26 10.26 -8.25
CA LEU A 69 -19.29 11.33 -8.38
C LEU A 69 -19.95 12.69 -8.63
N ALA A 70 -20.95 12.75 -9.51
CA ALA A 70 -21.63 13.99 -9.85
C ALA A 70 -22.52 14.53 -8.73
N LEU A 71 -23.29 13.65 -8.07
CA LEU A 71 -24.37 14.06 -7.17
C LEU A 71 -23.99 14.05 -5.69
N ARG A 72 -22.96 13.26 -5.30
CA ARG A 72 -22.63 13.07 -3.88
C ARG A 72 -21.16 13.33 -3.57
N LEU A 73 -20.26 12.54 -4.17
CA LEU A 73 -18.84 12.58 -3.81
C LEU A 73 -18.17 13.87 -4.27
N GLY A 74 -18.35 14.28 -5.52
CA GLY A 74 -17.78 15.50 -6.07
C GLY A 74 -18.18 16.75 -5.28
N PRO A 75 -19.49 17.02 -5.07
CA PRO A 75 -19.93 18.14 -4.25
C PRO A 75 -19.41 18.09 -2.81
N GLY A 76 -19.39 16.90 -2.19
CA GLY A 76 -18.86 16.71 -0.84
C GLY A 76 -17.36 17.01 -0.74
N TRP A 77 -16.58 16.57 -1.74
CA TRP A 77 -15.15 16.88 -1.82
C TRP A 77 -14.92 18.37 -2.07
N ALA A 78 -15.68 18.99 -2.98
CA ALA A 78 -15.60 20.43 -3.24
C ALA A 78 -15.87 21.27 -1.99
N ALA A 79 -16.84 20.86 -1.16
CA ALA A 79 -17.14 21.54 0.10
C ALA A 79 -15.98 21.51 1.09
N ARG A 80 -15.26 20.40 1.19
CA ARG A 80 -14.06 20.26 2.03
C ARG A 80 -12.88 21.05 1.45
N LEU A 81 -12.71 21.01 0.13
CA LEU A 81 -11.62 21.70 -0.57
C LEU A 81 -11.71 23.23 -0.48
N ARG A 82 -12.91 23.82 -0.47
CA ARG A 82 -13.08 25.29 -0.37
C ARG A 82 -12.39 25.94 0.82
N ASN A 83 -12.21 25.19 1.92
CA ASN A 83 -11.56 25.68 3.14
C ASN A 83 -10.16 25.06 3.34
N ALA A 84 -9.68 24.29 2.38
CA ALA A 84 -8.41 23.59 2.48
C ALA A 84 -7.28 24.43 1.87
N ASP A 85 -6.14 24.46 2.56
CA ASP A 85 -4.94 25.12 2.05
C ASP A 85 -4.23 24.33 0.95
N ILE A 86 -4.43 23.00 0.94
CA ILE A 86 -3.86 22.10 -0.05
C ILE A 86 -4.63 20.77 -0.08
N LEU A 87 -4.70 20.15 -1.25
CA LEU A 87 -5.06 18.75 -1.43
C LEU A 87 -3.80 17.88 -1.55
N ILE A 88 -3.59 16.94 -0.62
CA ILE A 88 -2.53 15.93 -0.71
C ILE A 88 -3.11 14.61 -1.22
N ILE A 89 -2.67 14.20 -2.41
CA ILE A 89 -2.97 12.89 -3.00
C ILE A 89 -1.78 11.97 -2.67
N GLY A 90 -1.91 11.26 -1.56
CA GLY A 90 -0.82 10.48 -0.98
C GLY A 90 -1.01 8.97 -1.02
N GLY A 91 0.10 8.26 -1.22
CA GLY A 91 0.32 6.88 -0.81
C GLY A 91 -0.28 5.78 -1.69
N GLY A 92 0.40 4.63 -1.71
CA GLY A 92 -0.11 3.38 -2.30
C GLY A 92 -0.26 3.41 -3.82
N GLN A 93 -0.82 2.33 -4.38
CA GLN A 93 -1.05 2.17 -5.83
C GLN A 93 -2.35 2.86 -6.27
N ILE A 94 -2.44 4.18 -6.09
CA ILE A 94 -3.66 4.93 -6.43
C ILE A 94 -3.71 5.40 -7.88
N PHE A 95 -2.57 5.55 -8.55
CA PHE A 95 -2.52 5.85 -9.98
C PHE A 95 -2.53 4.52 -10.75
N ALA A 96 -3.70 3.90 -10.82
CA ALA A 96 -3.92 2.65 -11.53
C ALA A 96 -5.24 2.64 -12.31
N ASP A 97 -5.23 2.14 -13.54
CA ASP A 97 -6.45 2.04 -14.36
C ASP A 97 -7.01 0.61 -14.38
N SER A 98 -7.81 0.29 -13.37
CA SER A 98 -8.68 -0.88 -13.37
C SER A 98 -10.12 -0.44 -13.69
N ASP A 99 -10.51 -0.58 -14.95
CA ASP A 99 -11.86 -0.27 -15.45
C ASP A 99 -12.32 1.17 -15.16
N LEU A 100 -11.44 2.16 -15.32
CA LEU A 100 -11.70 3.58 -15.07
C LEU A 100 -12.07 3.96 -13.63
N ASN A 101 -11.98 3.04 -12.67
CA ASN A 101 -12.38 3.29 -11.29
C ASN A 101 -11.58 4.44 -10.64
N PHE A 102 -10.25 4.33 -10.54
CA PHE A 102 -9.41 5.43 -10.06
C PHE A 102 -9.34 6.60 -11.05
N PRO A 103 -9.22 6.43 -12.38
CA PRO A 103 -9.21 7.55 -13.32
C PRO A 103 -10.41 8.49 -13.16
N LEU A 104 -11.62 7.96 -12.98
CA LEU A 104 -12.83 8.78 -12.76
C LEU A 104 -12.77 9.51 -11.41
N LYS A 105 -12.35 8.84 -10.34
CA LYS A 105 -12.25 9.42 -8.99
C LYS A 105 -11.17 10.50 -8.90
N LEU A 106 -9.96 10.20 -9.36
CA LEU A 106 -8.81 11.11 -9.36
C LEU A 106 -9.09 12.33 -10.23
N SER A 107 -9.58 12.13 -11.46
CA SER A 107 -9.90 13.27 -12.32
C SER A 107 -11.02 14.14 -11.74
N THR A 108 -11.99 13.55 -11.02
CA THR A 108 -13.04 14.31 -10.33
C THR A 108 -12.49 15.14 -9.19
N VAL A 109 -11.71 14.56 -8.27
CA VAL A 109 -11.16 15.32 -7.13
C VAL A 109 -10.20 16.42 -7.60
N LEU A 110 -9.38 16.15 -8.62
CA LEU A 110 -8.49 17.15 -9.23
C LEU A 110 -9.28 18.30 -9.91
N ARG A 111 -10.38 17.99 -10.60
CA ARG A 111 -11.27 19.03 -11.15
C ARG A 111 -11.91 19.87 -10.05
N GLN A 112 -12.30 19.27 -8.92
CA GLN A 112 -12.82 20.03 -7.78
C GLN A 112 -11.73 20.90 -7.14
N ALA A 113 -10.50 20.41 -7.03
CA ALA A 113 -9.36 21.21 -6.55
C ALA A 113 -9.12 22.42 -7.44
N HIS A 114 -9.08 22.22 -8.77
CA HIS A 114 -9.00 23.32 -9.73
C HIS A 114 -10.16 24.32 -9.60
N ALA A 115 -11.40 23.84 -9.53
CA ALA A 115 -12.59 24.70 -9.43
C ALA A 115 -12.65 25.52 -8.13
N THR A 116 -12.03 25.03 -7.06
CA THR A 116 -11.96 25.70 -5.76
C THR A 116 -10.67 26.49 -5.56
N GLY A 117 -9.76 26.49 -6.54
CA GLY A 117 -8.44 27.12 -6.42
C GLY A 117 -7.55 26.45 -5.36
N THR A 118 -7.81 25.18 -5.01
CA THR A 118 -6.99 24.46 -4.03
C THR A 118 -5.77 23.87 -4.73
N PRO A 119 -4.53 24.21 -4.32
CA PRO A 119 -3.33 23.60 -4.87
C PRO A 119 -3.25 22.12 -4.54
N VAL A 120 -2.51 21.36 -5.34
CA VAL A 120 -2.42 19.91 -5.24
C VAL A 120 -0.97 19.48 -5.05
N ALA A 121 -0.74 18.57 -4.11
CA ALA A 121 0.49 17.82 -3.99
C ALA A 121 0.24 16.32 -4.16
N ILE A 122 1.13 15.65 -4.89
CA ILE A 122 1.15 14.20 -5.04
C ILE A 122 2.32 13.65 -4.23
N HIS A 123 2.04 12.73 -3.31
CA HIS A 123 3.06 12.19 -2.40
C HIS A 123 3.17 10.67 -2.44
N SER A 124 4.38 10.15 -2.71
CA SER A 124 4.71 8.72 -2.65
C SER A 124 3.68 7.80 -3.34
N VAL A 125 3.18 8.18 -4.51
CA VAL A 125 2.19 7.36 -5.24
C VAL A 125 2.88 6.30 -6.09
N GLY A 126 2.27 5.12 -6.18
CA GLY A 126 2.59 4.11 -7.17
C GLY A 126 1.78 4.31 -8.45
N VAL A 127 2.43 4.21 -9.61
CA VAL A 127 1.84 4.46 -10.95
C VAL A 127 1.96 3.22 -11.81
N SER A 128 0.82 2.67 -12.27
CA SER A 128 0.80 1.48 -13.15
C SER A 128 1.26 1.82 -14.57
N ALA A 129 1.79 0.82 -15.28
CA ALA A 129 2.18 0.93 -16.68
C ALA A 129 0.95 1.01 -17.60
N ASP A 130 -0.05 0.17 -17.33
CA ASP A 130 -1.20 -0.03 -18.19
C ASP A 130 -2.32 0.95 -17.87
N TRP A 131 -2.72 1.71 -18.90
CA TRP A 131 -3.79 2.69 -18.84
C TRP A 131 -4.63 2.63 -20.11
N SER A 132 -5.96 2.68 -19.94
CA SER A 132 -6.84 2.90 -21.08
C SER A 132 -6.66 4.31 -21.65
N THR A 133 -6.91 4.48 -22.95
CA THR A 133 -6.82 5.79 -23.61
C THR A 133 -7.68 6.84 -22.90
N ILE A 134 -8.89 6.45 -22.49
CA ILE A 134 -9.84 7.32 -21.77
C ILE A 134 -9.29 7.66 -20.39
N GLY A 135 -8.87 6.66 -19.61
CA GLY A 135 -8.35 6.88 -18.26
C GLY A 135 -7.12 7.79 -18.26
N ARG A 136 -6.21 7.57 -19.21
CA ARG A 136 -5.03 8.41 -19.41
C ARG A 136 -5.41 9.84 -19.74
N HIS A 137 -6.33 10.05 -20.68
CA HIS A 137 -6.77 11.39 -21.08
C HIS A 137 -7.45 12.13 -19.92
N LEU A 138 -8.35 11.47 -19.18
CA LEU A 138 -9.05 12.05 -18.03
C LEU A 138 -8.09 12.56 -16.96
N LEU A 139 -7.11 11.72 -16.57
CA LEU A 139 -6.17 12.08 -15.53
C LEU A 139 -5.17 13.14 -16.00
N ARG A 140 -4.62 13.00 -17.21
CA ARG A 140 -3.70 14.01 -17.78
C ARG A 140 -4.37 15.38 -17.87
N SER A 141 -5.58 15.44 -18.44
CA SER A 141 -6.35 16.69 -18.55
C SER A 141 -6.62 17.34 -17.19
N ALA A 142 -6.95 16.54 -16.17
CA ALA A 142 -7.18 17.05 -14.82
C ALA A 142 -5.88 17.55 -14.15
N LEU A 143 -4.76 16.84 -14.31
CA LEU A 143 -3.46 17.24 -13.78
C LEU A 143 -2.92 18.50 -14.47
N THR A 144 -3.13 18.67 -15.78
CA THR A 144 -2.73 19.88 -16.51
C THR A 144 -3.46 21.13 -16.02
N LYS A 145 -4.71 20.99 -15.56
CA LYS A 145 -5.52 22.11 -15.03
C LYS A 145 -5.27 22.36 -13.54
N ALA A 146 -4.96 21.31 -12.79
CA ALA A 146 -4.68 21.44 -11.37
C ALA A 146 -3.39 22.23 -11.14
N GLU A 147 -3.39 23.06 -10.10
CA GLU A 147 -2.18 23.72 -9.62
C GLU A 147 -1.32 22.71 -8.85
N LEU A 148 -0.51 21.95 -9.59
CA LEU A 148 0.37 20.92 -9.03
C LEU A 148 1.65 21.55 -8.49
N VAL A 149 1.79 21.60 -7.17
CA VAL A 149 2.91 22.27 -6.48
C VAL A 149 4.03 21.30 -6.10
N TYR A 150 3.70 20.02 -5.97
CA TYR A 150 4.63 18.98 -5.57
C TYR A 150 4.24 17.63 -6.18
N ALA A 151 5.21 16.89 -6.69
CA ALA A 151 4.99 15.54 -7.18
C ALA A 151 6.10 14.59 -6.73
N SER A 152 5.70 13.48 -6.13
CA SER A 152 6.60 12.39 -5.79
C SER A 152 5.94 11.02 -5.93
N VAL A 153 6.78 10.04 -6.18
CA VAL A 153 6.43 8.65 -6.44
C VAL A 153 7.29 7.73 -5.58
N ARG A 154 6.81 6.53 -5.30
CA ARG A 154 7.48 5.63 -4.35
C ARG A 154 8.65 4.82 -4.92
N ASP A 155 8.70 4.65 -6.25
CA ASP A 155 9.64 3.76 -6.93
C ASP A 155 9.97 4.27 -8.35
N GLY A 156 11.10 3.80 -8.90
CA GLY A 156 11.61 4.26 -10.20
C GLY A 156 10.68 3.92 -11.37
N SER A 157 9.97 2.79 -11.31
CA SER A 157 9.00 2.42 -12.34
C SER A 157 7.82 3.40 -12.37
N SER A 158 7.35 3.81 -11.20
CA SER A 158 6.31 4.81 -11.02
C SER A 158 6.77 6.19 -11.51
N ALA A 159 8.05 6.54 -11.33
CA ALA A 159 8.63 7.78 -11.86
C ALA A 159 8.60 7.82 -13.38
N ALA A 160 9.05 6.74 -14.02
CA ALA A 160 9.03 6.61 -15.47
C ALA A 160 7.60 6.68 -16.02
N HIS A 161 6.64 6.01 -15.39
CA HIS A 161 5.25 6.05 -15.80
C HIS A 161 4.61 7.43 -15.58
N MET A 162 4.84 8.07 -14.43
CA MET A 162 4.31 9.41 -14.13
C MET A 162 4.79 10.43 -15.17
N SER A 163 6.09 10.42 -15.46
CA SER A 163 6.71 11.31 -16.45
C SER A 163 6.11 11.09 -17.83
N ARG A 164 6.15 9.85 -18.33
CA ARG A 164 5.70 9.50 -19.68
C ARG A 164 4.20 9.74 -19.90
N LEU A 165 3.36 9.40 -18.91
CA LEU A 165 1.91 9.36 -19.10
C LEU A 165 1.24 10.71 -18.79
N PHE A 166 1.72 11.43 -17.77
CA PHE A 166 0.95 12.53 -17.17
C PHE A 166 1.67 13.86 -17.09
N LEU A 167 2.99 13.87 -16.89
CA LEU A 167 3.75 15.09 -16.61
C LEU A 167 4.78 15.43 -17.71
N GLU A 168 4.65 14.84 -18.88
CA GLU A 168 5.45 15.19 -20.06
C GLU A 168 5.21 16.68 -20.43
N GLY A 169 6.29 17.46 -20.44
CA GLY A 169 6.25 18.91 -20.66
C GLY A 169 5.87 19.74 -19.42
N SER A 170 5.64 19.12 -18.27
CA SER A 170 5.45 19.83 -17.00
C SER A 170 6.78 20.33 -16.46
N SER A 171 6.77 21.51 -15.83
CA SER A 171 7.90 22.04 -15.07
C SER A 171 8.03 21.40 -13.67
N VAL A 172 7.04 20.60 -13.24
CA VAL A 172 7.05 19.96 -11.93
C VAL A 172 8.03 18.79 -11.92
N GLN A 173 9.09 18.92 -11.11
CA GLN A 173 10.04 17.84 -10.90
C GLN A 173 9.40 16.66 -10.14
N ILE A 174 9.51 15.46 -10.70
CA ILE A 174 9.09 14.21 -10.05
C ILE A 174 10.21 13.75 -9.11
N ARG A 175 9.90 13.63 -7.82
CA ARG A 175 10.82 13.10 -6.80
C ARG A 175 10.53 11.64 -6.53
N GLN A 176 11.57 10.82 -6.41
CA GLN A 176 11.41 9.49 -5.85
C GLN A 176 11.57 9.59 -4.33
N VAL A 177 10.56 9.14 -3.60
CA VAL A 177 10.52 9.15 -2.13
C VAL A 177 10.12 7.75 -1.64
N ARG A 178 10.17 7.54 -0.33
CA ARG A 178 9.83 6.26 0.28
C ARG A 178 8.35 6.17 0.64
N ASP A 179 7.86 4.93 0.76
CA ASP A 179 6.50 4.67 1.19
C ASP A 179 6.29 5.13 2.66
N PRO A 180 5.27 5.95 2.97
CA PRO A 180 5.02 6.43 4.34
C PRO A 180 4.80 5.30 5.34
N GLY A 181 4.34 4.12 4.89
CA GLY A 181 4.17 2.94 5.75
C GLY A 181 5.45 2.51 6.48
N LEU A 182 6.64 2.93 6.01
CA LEU A 182 7.89 2.73 6.72
C LEU A 182 7.92 3.38 8.10
N LEU A 183 7.06 4.37 8.37
CA LEU A 183 6.95 5.05 9.67
C LEU A 183 6.07 4.31 10.68
N ALA A 184 5.54 3.12 10.37
CA ALA A 184 4.62 2.38 11.24
C ALA A 184 5.11 2.24 12.69
N SER A 185 6.39 1.94 12.92
CA SER A 185 6.96 1.81 14.27
C SER A 185 7.05 3.11 15.07
N ARG A 186 6.82 4.27 14.44
CA ARG A 186 6.68 5.57 15.12
C ARG A 186 5.22 5.91 15.43
N VAL A 187 4.29 5.29 14.73
CA VAL A 187 2.84 5.52 14.85
C VAL A 187 2.23 4.58 15.88
N TYR A 188 2.55 3.29 15.77
CA TYR A 188 1.98 2.27 16.63
C TYR A 188 2.98 1.86 17.71
N PRO A 189 2.55 1.73 18.97
CA PRO A 189 3.41 1.23 20.02
C PRO A 189 3.82 -0.21 19.68
N PRO A 190 5.10 -0.58 19.82
CA PRO A 190 5.48 -1.97 19.74
C PRO A 190 4.80 -2.74 20.87
N ARG A 191 4.46 -4.01 20.62
CA ARG A 191 4.09 -4.90 21.73
C ARG A 191 5.25 -4.89 22.73
N PRO A 192 4.99 -4.75 24.05
CA PRO A 192 6.05 -4.87 25.06
C PRO A 192 6.80 -6.18 24.79
N ALA A 193 8.13 -6.11 24.76
CA ALA A 193 8.94 -7.31 24.63
C ALA A 193 8.58 -8.22 25.81
N SER A 194 7.87 -9.32 25.54
CA SER A 194 7.88 -10.45 26.45
C SER A 194 9.32 -10.98 26.51
N GLU A 195 9.69 -11.60 27.63
CA GLU A 195 11.01 -12.23 27.81
C GLU A 195 11.45 -12.97 26.55
N PRO A 196 12.77 -12.95 26.21
CA PRO A 196 13.27 -13.56 25.00
C PRO A 196 12.73 -14.98 24.90
N PRO A 197 11.92 -15.29 23.88
CA PRO A 197 11.29 -16.59 23.81
C PRO A 197 12.36 -17.67 23.70
N ASP A 198 12.16 -18.77 24.42
CA ASP A 198 12.82 -20.03 24.11
C ASP A 198 12.74 -20.30 22.59
N ALA A 199 13.68 -21.04 22.01
CA ALA A 199 13.71 -21.27 20.57
C ALA A 199 12.34 -21.74 20.00
N GLY A 200 11.59 -22.54 20.76
CA GLY A 200 10.22 -23.00 20.48
C GLY A 200 9.11 -21.94 20.51
N CYS A 201 9.38 -20.77 21.08
CA CYS A 201 8.44 -19.66 21.24
C CYS A 201 8.65 -18.54 20.19
N ARG A 202 9.65 -18.66 19.31
CA ARG A 202 9.86 -17.70 18.22
C ARG A 202 8.80 -17.89 17.13
N GLU A 203 7.86 -16.96 17.08
CA GLU A 203 6.81 -16.94 16.06
C GLU A 203 7.28 -16.36 14.73
N ILE A 204 7.05 -17.09 13.64
CA ILE A 204 7.33 -16.67 12.25
C ILE A 204 6.01 -16.46 11.51
N GLY A 205 5.75 -15.22 11.10
CA GLY A 205 4.57 -14.87 10.34
C GLY A 205 4.67 -15.30 8.88
N ILE A 206 3.75 -16.15 8.41
CA ILE A 206 3.57 -16.49 6.99
C ILE A 206 2.34 -15.74 6.49
N ASN A 207 2.55 -14.73 5.65
CA ASN A 207 1.48 -13.94 5.09
C ASN A 207 0.81 -14.66 3.93
N ILE A 208 -0.41 -15.11 4.15
CA ILE A 208 -1.18 -15.84 3.14
C ILE A 208 -1.89 -14.85 2.23
N SER A 209 -1.68 -15.02 0.93
CA SER A 209 -2.38 -14.30 -0.13
C SER A 209 -3.06 -15.28 -1.07
N HIS A 210 -4.30 -14.97 -1.48
CA HIS A 210 -5.04 -15.79 -2.43
C HIS A 210 -4.47 -15.61 -3.85
N PRO A 211 -4.30 -16.70 -4.64
CA PRO A 211 -3.64 -16.65 -5.96
C PRO A 211 -4.34 -15.72 -6.95
N ASP A 212 -5.67 -15.77 -7.02
CA ASP A 212 -6.47 -14.84 -7.85
C ASP A 212 -6.24 -13.36 -7.52
N VAL A 213 -6.03 -13.02 -6.25
CA VAL A 213 -5.86 -11.62 -5.83
C VAL A 213 -4.47 -11.14 -6.20
N LEU A 214 -3.46 -12.00 -6.08
CA LEU A 214 -2.11 -11.71 -6.56
C LEU A 214 -2.09 -11.58 -8.09
N GLY A 215 -2.67 -12.54 -8.82
CA GLY A 215 -2.74 -12.50 -10.29
C GLY A 215 -3.43 -11.24 -10.82
N TYR A 216 -4.52 -10.79 -10.17
CA TYR A 216 -5.23 -9.57 -10.56
C TYR A 216 -4.42 -8.28 -10.34
N HIS A 217 -3.57 -8.25 -9.32
CA HIS A 217 -2.78 -7.06 -8.98
C HIS A 217 -1.33 -7.13 -9.46
N SER A 218 -0.92 -8.23 -10.10
CA SER A 218 0.45 -8.45 -10.56
C SER A 218 0.72 -7.74 -11.87
N ASP A 219 1.86 -7.04 -11.93
CA ASP A 219 2.38 -6.50 -13.19
C ASP A 219 3.17 -7.55 -14.01
N ARG A 220 3.21 -8.82 -13.54
CA ARG A 220 4.03 -9.90 -14.12
C ARG A 220 3.25 -10.88 -15.03
N GLY A 221 1.93 -10.77 -15.11
CA GLY A 221 1.10 -11.48 -16.11
C GLY A 221 1.02 -13.02 -16.00
N ASN A 222 1.68 -13.63 -15.02
CA ASN A 222 1.70 -15.08 -14.86
C ASN A 222 0.46 -15.57 -14.09
N LYS A 223 -0.20 -16.62 -14.62
CA LYS A 223 -1.21 -17.37 -13.85
C LYS A 223 -0.48 -18.10 -12.72
N ILE A 224 -0.84 -17.77 -11.49
CA ILE A 224 -0.36 -18.48 -10.30
C ILE A 224 -1.22 -19.73 -10.15
N ASP A 225 -0.59 -20.91 -10.15
CA ASP A 225 -1.28 -22.16 -9.86
C ASP A 225 -1.68 -22.18 -8.37
N PRO A 226 -2.99 -22.21 -8.05
CA PRO A 226 -3.47 -22.22 -6.68
C PRO A 226 -2.93 -23.39 -5.84
N GLU A 227 -2.81 -24.58 -6.43
CA GLU A 227 -2.39 -25.76 -5.67
C GLU A 227 -0.88 -25.75 -5.43
N ALA A 228 -0.09 -25.37 -6.43
CA ALA A 228 1.35 -25.19 -6.24
C ALA A 228 1.66 -24.15 -5.15
N MET A 229 0.91 -23.03 -5.11
CA MET A 229 1.08 -22.03 -4.05
C MET A 229 0.59 -22.52 -2.69
N ALA A 230 -0.49 -23.31 -2.65
CA ALA A 230 -0.94 -23.96 -1.41
C ALA A 230 0.15 -24.90 -0.87
N CYS A 231 0.71 -25.79 -1.70
CA CYS A 231 1.81 -26.68 -1.33
C CYS A 231 3.01 -25.89 -0.81
N LEU A 232 3.39 -24.79 -1.48
CA LEU A 232 4.48 -23.93 -1.02
C LEU A 232 4.25 -23.42 0.42
N TYR A 233 3.06 -22.92 0.73
CA TYR A 233 2.75 -22.44 2.09
C TYR A 233 2.75 -23.57 3.12
N LEU A 234 2.16 -24.72 2.79
CA LEU A 234 2.07 -25.87 3.70
C LEU A 234 3.46 -26.41 4.03
N GLU A 235 4.26 -26.68 3.01
CA GLU A 235 5.64 -27.17 3.18
C GLU A 235 6.52 -26.16 3.92
N THR A 236 6.34 -24.86 3.65
CA THR A 236 7.07 -23.81 4.38
C THR A 236 6.71 -23.82 5.85
N ALA A 237 5.43 -23.92 6.22
CA ALA A 237 4.99 -24.00 7.61
C ALA A 237 5.57 -25.25 8.31
N GLU A 238 5.51 -26.42 7.67
CA GLU A 238 6.07 -27.66 8.22
C GLU A 238 7.59 -27.57 8.41
N LYS A 239 8.32 -26.97 7.46
CA LYS A 239 9.79 -26.80 7.56
C LYS A 239 10.17 -25.79 8.64
N ILE A 240 9.42 -24.71 8.82
CA ILE A 240 9.60 -23.78 9.94
C ILE A 240 9.42 -24.50 11.28
N HIS A 241 8.39 -25.33 11.39
CA HIS A 241 8.18 -26.14 12.60
C HIS A 241 9.33 -27.12 12.87
N LYS A 242 9.85 -27.79 11.82
CA LYS A 242 11.03 -28.69 11.93
C LYS A 242 12.30 -27.97 12.38
N LEU A 243 12.41 -26.66 12.17
CA LEU A 243 13.49 -25.83 12.72
C LEU A 243 13.28 -25.45 14.20
N GLY A 244 12.23 -25.96 14.84
CA GLY A 244 11.89 -25.62 16.22
C GLY A 244 11.27 -24.22 16.37
N LEU A 245 10.79 -23.62 15.29
CA LEU A 245 10.11 -22.31 15.30
C LEU A 245 8.60 -22.49 15.20
N LYS A 246 7.81 -21.49 15.60
CA LYS A 246 6.35 -21.56 15.54
C LYS A 246 5.81 -20.85 14.29
N PRO A 247 5.32 -21.56 13.26
CA PRO A 247 4.66 -20.92 12.13
C PRO A 247 3.32 -20.27 12.55
N VAL A 248 3.11 -19.03 12.10
CA VAL A 248 1.88 -18.28 12.34
C VAL A 248 1.31 -17.80 11.01
N LEU A 249 0.13 -18.30 10.64
CA LEU A 249 -0.55 -17.87 9.41
C LEU A 249 -1.33 -16.58 9.67
N PHE A 250 -1.10 -15.55 8.84
CA PHE A 250 -1.81 -14.28 8.92
C PHE A 250 -2.11 -13.70 7.53
N THR A 251 -2.96 -12.68 7.45
CA THR A 251 -3.27 -11.96 6.19
C THR A 251 -3.32 -10.45 6.40
N ASN A 252 -3.36 -9.67 5.31
CA ASN A 252 -3.59 -8.22 5.36
C ASN A 252 -5.07 -7.82 5.51
N GLY A 253 -5.98 -8.78 5.76
CA GLY A 253 -7.39 -8.49 6.07
C GLY A 253 -8.38 -8.68 4.93
N SER A 254 -7.93 -9.05 3.71
CA SER A 254 -8.83 -9.43 2.60
C SER A 254 -9.64 -10.68 2.99
N PRO A 255 -10.97 -10.69 2.79
CA PRO A 255 -11.79 -11.88 3.01
C PRO A 255 -11.37 -13.08 2.16
N GLU A 256 -10.91 -12.82 0.93
CA GLU A 256 -10.41 -13.84 0.01
C GLU A 256 -9.12 -14.50 0.52
N ASP A 257 -8.15 -13.68 0.97
CA ASP A 257 -6.91 -14.17 1.58
C ASP A 257 -7.21 -14.97 2.86
N HIS A 258 -8.11 -14.47 3.71
CA HIS A 258 -8.48 -15.14 4.95
C HIS A 258 -9.17 -16.49 4.70
N GLY A 259 -10.10 -16.56 3.75
CA GLY A 259 -10.75 -17.82 3.39
C GLY A 259 -9.76 -18.86 2.86
N PHE A 260 -8.75 -18.43 2.08
CA PHE A 260 -7.68 -19.32 1.62
C PHE A 260 -6.81 -19.79 2.79
N MET A 261 -6.44 -18.88 3.70
CA MET A 261 -5.68 -19.22 4.91
C MET A 261 -6.40 -20.24 5.80
N THR A 262 -7.72 -20.10 6.01
CA THR A 262 -8.51 -21.08 6.76
C THR A 262 -8.46 -22.47 6.11
N ALA A 263 -8.61 -22.55 4.79
CA ALA A 263 -8.50 -23.82 4.07
C ALA A 263 -7.10 -24.44 4.16
N LEU A 264 -6.03 -23.64 4.18
CA LEU A 264 -4.67 -24.13 4.41
C LEU A 264 -4.49 -24.63 5.86
N ALA A 265 -5.05 -23.93 6.84
CA ALA A 265 -5.00 -24.36 8.23
C ALA A 265 -5.67 -25.72 8.45
N ASP A 266 -6.83 -25.96 7.82
CA ASP A 266 -7.51 -27.26 7.86
C ASP A 266 -6.62 -28.39 7.30
N ARG A 267 -5.89 -28.11 6.21
CA ARG A 267 -4.93 -29.05 5.61
C ARG A 267 -3.72 -29.30 6.51
N LEU A 268 -3.21 -28.30 7.22
CA LEU A 268 -2.11 -28.46 8.18
C LEU A 268 -2.51 -29.36 9.36
N ILE A 269 -3.74 -29.19 9.88
CA ILE A 269 -4.29 -29.98 11.00
C ILE A 269 -4.47 -31.45 10.60
N GLN A 270 -4.85 -31.72 9.35
CA GLN A 270 -4.96 -33.08 8.82
C GLN A 270 -3.59 -33.73 8.55
N GLY A 271 -2.53 -32.92 8.48
CA GLY A 271 -1.17 -33.36 8.23
C GLY A 271 -0.36 -33.54 9.52
N SER A 272 0.79 -32.89 9.57
CA SER A 272 1.80 -33.09 10.61
C SER A 272 1.77 -32.06 11.77
N LEU A 273 0.95 -31.01 11.66
CA LEU A 273 0.90 -29.92 12.64
C LEU A 273 -0.40 -29.95 13.45
N THR A 274 -0.30 -29.63 14.75
CA THR A 274 -1.45 -29.47 15.65
C THR A 274 -1.63 -28.00 16.03
N ALA A 275 -2.76 -27.64 16.65
CA ALA A 275 -3.02 -26.29 17.15
C ALA A 275 -2.00 -25.79 18.21
N GLU A 276 -1.19 -26.69 18.78
CA GLU A 276 -0.08 -26.34 19.68
C GLU A 276 1.15 -25.85 18.88
N ASN A 277 1.36 -26.43 17.70
CA ASN A 277 2.58 -26.28 16.89
C ASN A 277 2.48 -25.18 15.82
N PHE A 278 1.29 -24.66 15.51
CA PHE A 278 1.12 -23.50 14.66
C PHE A 278 -0.06 -22.64 15.13
N ARG A 279 -0.12 -21.38 14.68
CA ARG A 279 -1.19 -20.44 15.04
C ARG A 279 -1.82 -19.83 13.78
N VAL A 280 -3.12 -19.59 13.82
CA VAL A 280 -3.83 -18.81 12.79
C VAL A 280 -4.30 -17.51 13.42
N VAL A 281 -3.97 -16.38 12.78
CA VAL A 281 -4.38 -15.07 13.26
C VAL A 281 -5.79 -14.74 12.76
N PRO A 282 -6.67 -14.17 13.62
CA PRO A 282 -7.92 -13.57 13.17
C PRO A 282 -7.70 -12.56 12.04
N ARG A 283 -8.70 -12.40 11.16
CA ARG A 283 -8.62 -11.44 10.06
C ARG A 283 -8.55 -10.01 10.61
N PRO A 284 -7.48 -9.23 10.34
CA PRO A 284 -7.45 -7.84 10.76
C PRO A 284 -8.49 -7.03 9.98
N THR A 285 -9.13 -6.12 10.69
CA THR A 285 -10.15 -5.19 10.20
C THR A 285 -9.67 -3.75 10.19
N THR A 286 -8.61 -3.45 10.95
CA THR A 286 -7.96 -2.15 11.07
C THR A 286 -6.45 -2.25 10.80
N PRO A 287 -5.78 -1.14 10.43
CA PRO A 287 -4.32 -1.11 10.33
C PRO A 287 -3.64 -1.49 11.65
N SER A 288 -4.13 -0.99 12.78
CA SER A 288 -3.59 -1.30 14.12
C SER A 288 -3.57 -2.80 14.40
N GLU A 289 -4.65 -3.54 14.14
CA GLU A 289 -4.70 -5.00 14.35
C GLU A 289 -3.67 -5.75 13.49
N LEU A 290 -3.45 -5.31 12.25
CA LEU A 290 -2.42 -5.87 11.38
C LEU A 290 -1.02 -5.60 11.94
N ILE A 291 -0.77 -4.38 12.42
CA ILE A 291 0.52 -3.98 12.98
C ILE A 291 0.80 -4.66 14.32
N GLU A 292 -0.18 -4.77 15.21
CA GLU A 292 -0.08 -5.54 16.45
C GLU A 292 0.31 -7.00 16.19
N THR A 293 -0.29 -7.59 15.14
CA THR A 293 0.08 -8.93 14.69
C THR A 293 1.52 -8.98 14.19
N ILE A 294 1.88 -8.13 13.22
CA ILE A 294 3.21 -8.16 12.60
C ILE A 294 4.32 -7.86 13.61
N SER A 295 4.13 -6.87 14.47
CA SER A 295 5.11 -6.45 15.49
C SER A 295 5.38 -7.52 16.56
N SER A 296 4.56 -8.57 16.64
CA SER A 296 4.76 -9.70 17.55
C SER A 296 5.66 -10.81 16.98
N PHE A 297 6.00 -10.75 15.69
CA PHE A 297 6.79 -11.80 15.03
C PHE A 297 8.29 -11.59 15.17
N HIS A 298 9.02 -12.69 15.06
CA HIS A 298 10.49 -12.72 15.02
C HIS A 298 11.02 -12.77 13.57
N GLY A 299 10.16 -13.19 12.64
CA GLY A 299 10.43 -13.14 11.21
C GLY A 299 9.13 -13.14 10.41
N VAL A 300 9.15 -12.60 9.20
CA VAL A 300 7.98 -12.54 8.30
C VAL A 300 8.32 -13.06 6.91
N ILE A 301 7.44 -13.85 6.32
CA ILE A 301 7.48 -14.25 4.91
C ILE A 301 6.22 -13.71 4.23
N ALA A 302 6.35 -12.91 3.16
CA ALA A 302 5.18 -12.30 2.56
C ALA A 302 5.30 -11.94 1.07
N HIS A 303 4.21 -12.15 0.33
CA HIS A 303 3.98 -11.49 -0.96
C HIS A 303 3.56 -10.03 -0.77
N ARG A 304 2.66 -9.74 0.19
CA ARG A 304 2.08 -8.40 0.33
C ARG A 304 3.14 -7.36 0.68
N LEU A 305 3.22 -6.30 -0.13
CA LEU A 305 4.18 -5.22 0.07
C LEU A 305 4.09 -4.61 1.47
N HIS A 306 2.89 -4.26 1.94
CA HIS A 306 2.74 -3.63 3.27
C HIS A 306 3.00 -4.57 4.45
N ALA A 307 2.94 -5.90 4.27
CA ALA A 307 3.41 -6.81 5.30
C ALA A 307 4.93 -6.73 5.44
N ASN A 308 5.67 -6.66 4.32
CA ASN A 308 7.12 -6.48 4.32
C ASN A 308 7.54 -5.09 4.84
N ILE A 309 6.87 -4.01 4.40
CA ILE A 309 7.13 -2.64 4.88
C ILE A 309 6.92 -2.54 6.39
N ALA A 310 5.82 -3.08 6.91
CA ALA A 310 5.55 -3.09 8.34
C ALA A 310 6.63 -3.87 9.11
N ALA A 311 6.97 -5.08 8.67
CA ALA A 311 8.03 -5.87 9.30
C ALA A 311 9.37 -5.10 9.34
N TYR A 312 9.76 -4.46 8.23
CA TYR A 312 10.97 -3.63 8.18
C TYR A 312 10.90 -2.47 9.18
N SER A 313 9.77 -1.78 9.24
CA SER A 313 9.56 -0.64 10.15
C SER A 313 9.83 -1.02 11.62
N PHE A 314 9.46 -2.23 12.03
CA PHE A 314 9.72 -2.79 13.37
C PHE A 314 11.07 -3.49 13.52
N ARG A 315 11.95 -3.46 12.51
CA ARG A 315 13.21 -4.22 12.45
C ARG A 315 13.03 -5.73 12.56
N ILE A 316 11.91 -6.26 12.09
CA ILE A 316 11.65 -7.69 12.03
C ILE A 316 12.25 -8.22 10.72
N PRO A 317 13.17 -9.21 10.78
CA PRO A 317 13.68 -9.88 9.59
C PRO A 317 12.55 -10.39 8.70
N HIS A 318 12.67 -10.12 7.40
CA HIS A 318 11.61 -10.48 6.46
C HIS A 318 12.16 -11.09 5.17
N VAL A 319 11.34 -11.94 4.55
CA VAL A 319 11.58 -12.58 3.27
C VAL A 319 10.47 -12.23 2.30
N GLY A 320 10.83 -11.64 1.17
CA GLY A 320 9.89 -11.22 0.14
C GLY A 320 9.60 -12.37 -0.82
N LEU A 321 8.32 -12.64 -1.05
CA LEU A 321 7.90 -13.61 -2.07
C LEU A 321 7.54 -12.90 -3.38
N PRO A 322 8.04 -13.36 -4.54
CA PRO A 322 7.85 -12.70 -5.81
C PRO A 322 6.40 -12.83 -6.26
N TRP A 323 5.82 -11.71 -6.70
CA TRP A 323 4.55 -11.69 -7.41
C TRP A 323 4.39 -10.41 -8.24
N ASP A 324 4.96 -9.31 -7.74
CA ASP A 324 4.90 -7.99 -8.37
C ASP A 324 6.23 -7.25 -8.17
N ARG A 325 6.66 -6.48 -9.18
CA ARG A 325 7.92 -5.71 -9.19
C ARG A 325 8.04 -4.71 -8.04
N LYS A 326 6.92 -4.28 -7.46
CA LYS A 326 6.86 -3.34 -6.34
C LYS A 326 7.52 -3.91 -5.09
N VAL A 327 7.44 -5.23 -4.88
CA VAL A 327 8.11 -5.89 -3.74
C VAL A 327 9.61 -5.85 -3.96
N ASP A 328 10.09 -6.24 -5.15
CA ASP A 328 11.53 -6.20 -5.45
C ASP A 328 12.09 -4.77 -5.33
N SER A 329 11.34 -3.78 -5.81
CA SER A 329 11.71 -2.37 -5.74
C SER A 329 11.83 -1.89 -4.29
N PHE A 330 10.94 -2.35 -3.41
CA PHE A 330 11.02 -2.06 -1.98
C PHE A 330 12.25 -2.69 -1.34
N PHE A 331 12.49 -4.00 -1.55
CA PHE A 331 13.65 -4.69 -0.99
C PHE A 331 14.96 -4.03 -1.44
N ALA A 332 15.05 -3.62 -2.71
CA ALA A 332 16.19 -2.86 -3.21
C ALA A 332 16.33 -1.49 -2.55
N SER A 333 15.22 -0.77 -2.34
CA SER A 333 15.26 0.55 -1.71
C SER A 333 15.79 0.53 -0.26
N VAL A 334 15.72 -0.61 0.43
CA VAL A 334 16.15 -0.76 1.82
C VAL A 334 17.40 -1.65 1.98
N GLY A 335 18.07 -2.00 0.87
CA GLY A 335 19.30 -2.80 0.87
C GLY A 335 19.10 -4.24 1.34
N ARG A 336 17.96 -4.87 0.99
CA ARG A 336 17.58 -6.22 1.42
C ARG A 336 17.34 -7.19 0.27
N GLU A 337 17.84 -6.91 -0.93
CA GLU A 337 17.66 -7.71 -2.14
C GLU A 337 18.01 -9.19 -1.94
N ALA A 338 19.02 -9.49 -1.11
CA ALA A 338 19.41 -10.86 -0.78
C ALA A 338 18.31 -11.69 -0.10
N PHE A 339 17.30 -11.03 0.48
CA PHE A 339 16.16 -11.67 1.15
C PHE A 339 14.87 -11.63 0.32
N MET A 340 14.98 -11.27 -0.96
CA MET A 340 13.90 -11.38 -1.93
C MET A 340 14.04 -12.70 -2.71
N ILE A 341 13.02 -13.54 -2.66
CA ILE A 341 13.07 -14.84 -3.34
C ILE A 341 13.01 -14.61 -4.87
N PRO A 342 13.90 -15.25 -5.65
CA PRO A 342 13.88 -15.17 -7.10
C PRO A 342 12.56 -15.66 -7.70
N VAL A 343 12.16 -15.06 -8.84
CA VAL A 343 10.87 -15.35 -9.50
C VAL A 343 10.73 -16.81 -9.93
N ASN A 344 11.85 -17.41 -10.34
CA ASN A 344 11.89 -18.75 -10.91
C ASN A 344 12.40 -19.74 -9.87
N GLY A 345 11.79 -20.92 -9.83
CA GLY A 345 12.22 -21.99 -8.94
C GLY A 345 11.93 -21.72 -7.46
N VAL A 346 10.84 -21.01 -7.15
CA VAL A 346 10.41 -20.82 -5.75
C VAL A 346 10.09 -22.18 -5.13
N THR A 347 10.85 -22.57 -4.10
CA THR A 347 10.60 -23.77 -3.31
C THR A 347 10.59 -23.42 -1.82
N SER A 348 9.94 -24.27 -1.04
CA SER A 348 9.92 -24.14 0.42
C SER A 348 11.33 -24.20 1.04
N ASP A 349 12.27 -24.93 0.43
CA ASP A 349 13.69 -24.95 0.87
C ASP A 349 14.40 -23.61 0.70
N ILE A 350 14.20 -22.96 -0.46
CA ILE A 350 14.80 -21.64 -0.72
C ILE A 350 14.17 -20.60 0.20
N VAL A 351 12.86 -20.65 0.43
CA VAL A 351 12.17 -19.75 1.36
C VAL A 351 12.72 -19.89 2.78
N VAL A 352 12.85 -21.12 3.28
CA VAL A 352 13.27 -21.38 4.66
C VAL A 352 14.76 -21.11 4.87
N SER A 353 15.62 -21.44 3.92
CA SER A 353 17.05 -21.09 3.99
C SER A 353 17.26 -19.57 3.95
N THR A 354 16.50 -18.85 3.13
CA THR A 354 16.52 -17.38 3.09
C THR A 354 16.00 -16.78 4.39
N LEU A 355 14.96 -17.38 5.00
CA LEU A 355 14.47 -16.97 6.31
C LEU A 355 15.56 -17.13 7.39
N ALA A 356 16.24 -18.27 7.43
CA ALA A 356 17.32 -18.50 8.39
C ALA A 356 18.43 -17.45 8.24
N ALA A 357 18.86 -17.18 7.00
CA ALA A 357 19.84 -16.12 6.72
C ALA A 357 19.33 -14.72 7.11
N ALA A 358 18.05 -14.42 6.89
CA ALA A 358 17.45 -13.15 7.29
C ALA A 358 17.42 -12.98 8.82
N LEU A 359 17.06 -14.04 9.55
CA LEU A 359 17.02 -14.07 11.01
C LEU A 359 18.42 -13.87 11.62
N GLU A 360 19.44 -14.49 11.03
CA GLU A 360 20.83 -14.34 11.46
C GLU A 360 21.38 -12.94 11.16
N ALA A 361 21.15 -12.44 9.94
CA ALA A 361 21.65 -11.13 9.53
C ALA A 361 20.96 -9.95 10.24
N GLY A 362 19.69 -10.13 10.64
CA GLY A 362 18.90 -9.06 11.24
C GLY A 362 18.65 -7.88 10.30
N ILE A 363 18.35 -6.72 10.88
CA ILE A 363 18.28 -5.43 10.19
C ILE A 363 19.20 -4.46 10.95
N ASP A 364 20.22 -3.94 10.25
CA ASP A 364 21.17 -2.99 10.81
C ASP A 364 20.45 -1.73 11.37
N PRO A 365 20.62 -1.40 12.67
CA PRO A 365 19.95 -0.26 13.28
C PRO A 365 20.26 1.09 12.63
N GLY A 366 21.49 1.30 12.16
CA GLY A 366 21.90 2.56 11.54
C GLY A 366 21.20 2.79 10.19
N THR A 367 21.25 1.79 9.32
CA THR A 367 20.57 1.77 8.02
C THR A 367 19.06 1.91 8.19
N HIS A 368 18.47 1.18 9.12
CA HIS A 368 17.05 1.27 9.43
C HIS A 368 16.64 2.68 9.87
N HIS A 369 17.40 3.28 10.81
CA HIS A 369 17.14 4.63 11.28
C HIS A 369 17.25 5.67 10.15
N ALA A 370 18.25 5.53 9.27
CA ALA A 370 18.41 6.39 8.10
C ALA A 370 17.21 6.29 7.15
N VAL A 371 16.73 5.08 6.86
CA VAL A 371 15.55 4.86 6.00
C VAL A 371 14.30 5.52 6.60
N LEU A 372 14.03 5.34 7.88
CA LEU A 372 12.90 5.99 8.57
C LEU A 372 13.01 7.52 8.56
N ASN A 373 14.21 8.06 8.78
CA ASN A 373 14.44 9.50 8.74
C ASN A 373 14.25 10.07 7.34
N GLU A 374 14.77 9.41 6.31
CA GLU A 374 14.58 9.82 4.91
C GLU A 374 13.08 9.83 4.55
N THR A 375 12.32 8.82 4.98
CA THR A 375 10.86 8.80 4.81
C THR A 375 10.20 10.01 5.47
N ALA A 376 10.54 10.32 6.74
CA ALA A 376 9.99 11.47 7.45
C ALA A 376 10.41 12.81 6.83
N GLU A 377 11.66 12.95 6.41
CA GLU A 377 12.19 14.14 5.74
C GLU A 377 11.49 14.38 4.39
N SER A 378 11.13 13.33 3.66
CA SER A 378 10.38 13.48 2.40
C SER A 378 9.01 14.13 2.60
N ILE A 379 8.38 13.91 3.75
CA ILE A 379 7.10 14.52 4.14
C ILE A 379 7.33 15.96 4.62
N ARG A 380 8.42 16.24 5.34
CA ARG A 380 8.83 17.62 5.65
C ARG A 380 9.09 18.44 4.39
N GLY A 381 9.80 17.86 3.41
CA GLY A 381 10.08 18.50 2.12
C GLY A 381 8.81 18.78 1.31
N LEU A 382 7.82 17.87 1.36
CA LEU A 382 6.47 18.13 0.85
C LEU A 382 5.89 19.39 1.52
N LEU A 383 5.82 19.42 2.85
CA LEU A 383 5.20 20.54 3.59
C LEU A 383 5.92 21.88 3.36
N GLN A 384 7.24 21.87 3.23
CA GLN A 384 8.03 23.05 2.87
C GLN A 384 7.66 23.56 1.48
N ALA A 385 7.48 22.68 0.50
CA ALA A 385 7.03 23.07 -0.84
C ALA A 385 5.63 23.73 -0.81
N VAL A 386 4.73 23.20 0.04
CA VAL A 386 3.40 23.81 0.27
C VAL A 386 3.53 25.20 0.88
N GLN A 387 4.32 25.36 1.93
CA GLN A 387 4.51 26.65 2.60
C GLN A 387 5.14 27.70 1.67
N ALA A 388 6.16 27.30 0.90
CA ALA A 388 6.82 28.18 -0.05
C ALA A 388 5.88 28.65 -1.18
N HIS A 389 4.98 27.77 -1.63
CA HIS A 389 3.96 28.13 -2.59
C HIS A 389 2.97 29.16 -2.02
N ARG A 390 2.45 28.93 -0.81
CA ARG A 390 1.54 29.88 -0.13
C ARG A 390 2.16 31.26 0.11
N ALA A 391 3.45 31.30 0.43
CA ALA A 391 4.15 32.58 0.60
C ALA A 391 4.17 33.38 -0.72
N LYS A 392 4.48 32.73 -1.85
CA LYS A 392 4.47 33.35 -3.18
C LYS A 392 3.09 33.85 -3.60
N ASP A 393 2.02 33.12 -3.27
CA ASP A 393 0.67 33.54 -3.64
C ASP A 393 0.18 34.74 -2.80
N ARG A 394 0.58 34.80 -1.52
CA ARG A 394 0.31 35.99 -0.68
C ARG A 394 1.01 37.23 -1.24
N GLU A 395 2.28 37.11 -1.63
CA GLU A 395 3.02 38.20 -2.26
C GLU A 395 2.37 38.66 -3.57
N ARG A 396 1.97 37.72 -4.45
CA ARG A 396 1.25 38.04 -5.69
C ARG A 396 -0.08 38.75 -5.45
N THR A 397 -0.84 38.31 -4.45
CA THR A 397 -2.13 38.92 -4.08
C THR A 397 -1.95 40.34 -3.54
N LEU A 398 -0.90 40.59 -2.76
CA LEU A 398 -0.55 41.92 -2.27
C LEU A 398 -0.17 42.87 -3.42
N ILE A 399 0.62 42.40 -4.39
CA ILE A 399 1.00 43.18 -5.58
C ILE A 399 -0.25 43.53 -6.41
N LEU A 400 -1.15 42.58 -6.66
CA LEU A 400 -2.38 42.82 -7.41
C LEU A 400 -3.38 43.76 -6.71
N LYS A 401 -3.30 43.92 -5.40
CA LYS A 401 -4.12 44.86 -4.62
C LYS A 401 -3.49 46.25 -4.47
N SER A 402 -2.21 46.40 -4.82
CA SER A 402 -1.44 47.65 -4.70
C SER A 402 -1.19 48.36 -6.04
N ILE A 403 -1.80 47.85 -7.11
CA ILE A 403 -1.94 48.48 -8.44
C ILE A 403 -3.40 48.89 -8.58
#